data_AF-A0A7J4PZH0-F1
#
_entry.id   AF-A0A7J4PZH0-F1
#
_cell.length_a   1.000
_cell.length_b   1.000
_cell.length_c   1.000
_cell.angle_alpha   90.00
_cell.angle_beta   90.00
_cell.angle_gamma   90.00
#
_symmetry.space_group_name_H-M   'P 1'
#
loop_
_entity.id
_entity.type
_entity.pdbx_description
1 polymer ?
#
loop_
_entity_poly.entity_id
_entity_poly.type
_entity_poly.pdbx_seq_one_letter_code
_entity_poly.pdbx_strand_id
1 'polypeptide(L)'
;MRIIIGGAGRVGTDLAKALRAEDIDVVLVDSDSRAVKNAQNLDVLVIHGDLTTREKLQEAGLGSSSVFVAATNSDERNLLACALANHVYEETAGENAEPLLSICRVREMNFIEEQNNGYLSQWAKVNHVINPLEGAIKRLHSGLRSSAIEEVIPFGHDAFIIELDVTNQAKTVVFQTLRDASKQIEGGMPLIVGLKRDGEKSIVPDGDFMLVPNDRIAVATTGLTSFNRILNIFGHEATDFPVSPRVAVIGANNIGRRIADDWLQSGARVTVIERDLQLANDLSGSKTGAHPNLEVIHGDHLDRDILTEIGIPDHHIAIAALPD
;
A
#
# COMPACT_ATOMS: atom_id res chain seq x y z
N MET A 1 -20.76 3.08 15.76
CA MET A 1 -19.98 1.94 15.25
C MET A 1 -18.72 1.86 16.09
N ARG A 2 -18.38 0.69 16.64
CA ARG A 2 -17.17 0.48 17.44
C ARG A 2 -16.17 -0.41 16.69
N ILE A 3 -14.90 -0.01 16.72
CA ILE A 3 -13.78 -0.74 16.12
C ILE A 3 -12.77 -1.09 17.21
N ILE A 4 -12.41 -2.37 17.29
CA ILE A 4 -11.33 -2.84 18.16
C ILE A 4 -10.08 -3.04 17.31
N ILE A 5 -8.96 -2.48 17.75
CA ILE A 5 -7.65 -2.59 17.11
C ILE A 5 -6.69 -3.28 18.06
N GLY A 6 -6.08 -4.36 17.58
CA GLY A 6 -5.01 -5.07 18.25
C GLY A 6 -3.63 -4.65 17.79
N GLY A 7 -2.83 -4.17 18.74
CA GLY A 7 -1.49 -3.66 18.51
C GLY A 7 -1.46 -2.14 18.50
N ALA A 8 -0.94 -1.55 19.57
CA ALA A 8 -0.62 -0.13 19.73
C ALA A 8 0.77 0.23 19.18
N GLY A 9 1.25 -0.51 18.17
CA GLY A 9 2.41 -0.13 17.38
C GLY A 9 2.12 1.06 16.46
N ARG A 10 3.05 1.37 15.54
CA ARG A 10 2.90 2.46 14.56
C ARG A 10 1.58 2.36 13.78
N VAL A 11 1.34 1.20 13.15
CA VAL A 11 0.16 0.97 12.31
C VAL A 11 -1.14 1.13 13.08
N GLY A 12 -1.30 0.46 14.22
CA GLY A 12 -2.56 0.52 14.98
C GLY A 12 -2.79 1.90 15.61
N THR A 13 -1.73 2.59 16.04
CA THR A 13 -1.84 3.96 16.57
C THR A 13 -2.28 4.94 15.50
N ASP A 14 -1.70 4.89 14.30
CA ASP A 14 -2.05 5.82 13.22
C ASP A 14 -3.44 5.50 12.64
N LEU A 15 -3.81 4.22 12.57
CA LEU A 15 -5.18 3.82 12.24
C LEU A 15 -6.19 4.33 13.28
N ALA A 16 -5.89 4.20 14.57
CA ALA A 16 -6.76 4.70 15.62
C ALA A 16 -6.95 6.23 15.55
N LYS A 17 -5.89 6.99 15.29
CA LYS A 17 -5.96 8.45 15.06
C LYS A 17 -6.85 8.80 13.88
N ALA A 18 -6.64 8.13 12.74
CA ALA A 18 -7.38 8.41 11.52
C ALA A 18 -8.87 8.13 11.69
N LEU A 19 -9.23 6.98 12.29
CA LEU A 19 -10.62 6.64 12.56
C LEU A 19 -11.25 7.58 13.59
N ARG A 20 -10.50 8.00 14.61
CA ARG A 20 -11.01 8.92 15.62
C ARG A 20 -11.29 10.31 15.04
N ALA A 21 -10.49 10.76 14.08
CA ALA A 21 -10.72 12.03 13.38
C ALA A 21 -12.05 12.04 12.59
N GLU A 22 -12.58 10.85 12.26
CA GLU A 22 -13.89 10.64 11.63
C GLU A 22 -15.01 10.32 12.66
N ASP A 23 -14.81 10.69 13.93
CA ASP A 23 -15.75 10.47 15.04
C ASP A 23 -16.13 9.00 15.30
N ILE A 24 -15.28 8.05 14.92
CA ILE A 24 -15.48 6.62 15.17
C ILE A 24 -15.04 6.26 16.60
N ASP A 25 -15.80 5.38 17.27
CA ASP A 25 -15.45 4.82 18.58
C ASP A 25 -14.40 3.72 18.40
N VAL A 26 -13.21 3.93 18.94
CA VAL A 26 -12.05 3.04 18.78
C VAL A 26 -11.55 2.57 20.13
N VAL A 27 -11.32 1.26 20.23
CA VAL A 27 -10.63 0.64 21.37
C VAL A 27 -9.32 0.05 20.88
N LEU A 28 -8.20 0.48 21.43
CA LEU A 28 -6.87 0.01 21.11
C LEU A 28 -6.38 -0.93 22.23
N VAL A 29 -5.93 -2.13 21.89
CA VAL A 29 -5.48 -3.12 22.86
C VAL A 29 -4.07 -3.58 22.52
N ASP A 30 -3.16 -3.56 23.50
CA ASP A 30 -1.81 -4.09 23.34
C ASP A 30 -1.31 -4.75 24.63
N SER A 31 -0.49 -5.79 24.48
CA SER A 31 0.17 -6.50 25.58
C SER A 31 1.44 -5.81 26.09
N ASP A 32 2.08 -4.98 25.25
CA ASP A 32 3.26 -4.21 25.63
C ASP A 32 2.85 -2.92 26.35
N SER A 33 3.24 -2.82 27.62
CA SER A 33 2.97 -1.65 28.46
C SER A 33 3.59 -0.36 27.92
N ARG A 34 4.70 -0.44 27.16
CA ARG A 34 5.31 0.72 26.51
C ARG A 34 4.44 1.23 25.37
N ALA A 35 3.95 0.34 24.53
CA ALA A 35 3.05 0.68 23.43
C ALA A 35 1.75 1.31 23.96
N VAL A 36 1.15 0.71 25.00
CA VAL A 36 -0.02 1.26 25.70
C VAL A 36 0.27 2.66 26.22
N LYS A 37 1.40 2.87 26.93
CA LYS A 37 1.77 4.16 27.49
C LYS A 37 1.94 5.23 26.41
N ASN A 38 2.53 4.88 25.27
CA ASN A 38 2.71 5.80 24.15
C ASN A 38 1.38 6.19 23.48
N ALA A 39 0.40 5.28 23.49
CA ALA A 39 -0.93 5.51 22.94
C ALA A 39 -1.90 6.22 23.90
N GLN A 40 -1.56 6.41 25.19
CA GLN A 40 -2.45 7.07 26.17
C GLN A 40 -2.81 8.52 25.80
N ASN A 41 -2.00 9.19 24.97
CA ASN A 41 -2.27 10.56 24.53
C ASN A 41 -3.28 10.64 23.38
N LEU A 42 -3.77 9.50 22.89
CA LEU A 42 -4.80 9.42 21.86
C LEU A 42 -6.18 9.56 22.51
N ASP A 43 -7.10 10.21 21.82
CA ASP A 43 -8.51 10.30 22.24
C ASP A 43 -9.27 9.00 21.92
N VAL A 44 -8.76 7.85 22.40
CA VAL A 44 -9.35 6.52 22.22
C VAL A 44 -9.18 5.71 23.51
N LEU A 45 -10.02 4.69 23.71
CA LEU A 45 -9.84 3.81 24.86
C LEU A 45 -8.65 2.88 24.62
N VAL A 46 -7.62 2.96 25.46
CA VAL A 46 -6.44 2.10 25.37
C VAL A 46 -6.42 1.09 26.51
N ILE A 47 -6.42 -0.20 26.19
CA ILE A 47 -6.43 -1.31 27.15
C ILE A 47 -5.09 -2.04 27.12
N HIS A 48 -4.53 -2.27 28.31
CA HIS A 48 -3.40 -3.18 28.47
C HIS A 48 -3.91 -4.63 28.59
N GLY A 49 -3.57 -5.47 27.63
CA GLY A 49 -4.05 -6.85 27.59
C GLY A 49 -3.61 -7.63 26.37
N ASP A 50 -3.75 -8.95 26.45
CA ASP A 50 -3.50 -9.85 25.33
C ASP A 50 -4.83 -10.17 24.61
N LEU A 51 -4.92 -9.85 23.32
CA LEU A 51 -6.09 -10.14 22.50
C LEU A 51 -6.28 -11.63 22.17
N THR A 52 -5.32 -12.48 22.53
CA THR A 52 -5.52 -13.93 22.53
C THR A 52 -6.19 -14.44 23.81
N THR A 53 -6.75 -13.54 24.65
CA THR A 53 -7.51 -13.89 25.85
C THR A 53 -8.95 -13.38 25.77
N ARG A 54 -9.89 -14.24 26.18
CA ARG A 54 -11.34 -14.00 26.08
C ARG A 54 -11.77 -12.82 26.95
N GLU A 55 -11.22 -12.74 28.16
CA GLU A 55 -11.54 -11.71 29.15
C GLU A 55 -11.20 -10.33 28.59
N LYS A 56 -10.06 -10.19 27.91
CA LYS A 56 -9.64 -8.91 27.30
C LYS A 56 -10.47 -8.51 26.09
N LEU A 57 -10.93 -9.46 25.29
CA LEU A 57 -11.88 -9.19 24.21
C LEU A 57 -13.23 -8.70 24.76
N GLN A 58 -13.71 -9.28 25.85
CA GLN A 58 -14.93 -8.83 26.51
C GLN A 58 -14.76 -7.46 27.17
N GLU A 59 -13.64 -7.21 27.85
CA GLU A 59 -13.27 -5.90 28.41
C GLU A 59 -13.22 -4.82 27.32
N ALA A 60 -12.72 -5.15 26.13
CA ALA A 60 -12.71 -4.26 24.97
C ALA A 60 -14.10 -4.00 24.35
N GLY A 61 -15.14 -4.70 24.82
CA GLY A 61 -16.51 -4.53 24.32
C GLY A 61 -16.74 -5.19 22.97
N LEU A 62 -16.14 -6.36 22.73
CA LEU A 62 -16.26 -7.06 21.45
C LEU A 62 -17.70 -7.35 21.02
N GLY A 63 -18.59 -7.74 21.93
CA GLY A 63 -19.98 -8.11 21.61
C GLY A 63 -20.84 -6.98 21.02
N SER A 64 -20.41 -5.71 21.12
CA SER A 64 -21.05 -4.55 20.49
C SER A 64 -20.21 -3.91 19.37
N SER A 65 -19.12 -4.56 18.98
CA SER A 65 -18.22 -4.09 17.94
C SER A 65 -18.70 -4.51 16.55
N SER A 66 -18.28 -3.75 15.54
CA SER A 66 -18.58 -4.05 14.13
C SER A 66 -17.34 -4.52 13.38
N VAL A 67 -16.16 -4.08 13.82
CA VAL A 67 -14.88 -4.38 13.17
C VAL A 67 -13.84 -4.76 14.23
N PHE A 68 -13.06 -5.80 13.94
CA PHE A 68 -11.88 -6.21 14.69
C PHE A 68 -10.66 -6.22 13.78
N VAL A 69 -9.63 -5.45 14.12
CA VAL A 69 -8.40 -5.33 13.34
C VAL A 69 -7.24 -5.91 14.15
N ALA A 70 -6.58 -6.95 13.66
CA ALA A 70 -5.38 -7.50 14.27
C ALA A 70 -4.12 -7.02 13.52
N ALA A 71 -3.38 -6.09 14.13
CA ALA A 71 -2.27 -5.36 13.51
C ALA A 71 -0.97 -5.40 14.34
N THR A 72 -0.76 -6.48 15.11
CA THR A 72 0.47 -6.69 15.89
C THR A 72 1.65 -7.09 14.99
N ASN A 73 2.82 -7.31 15.60
CA ASN A 73 4.05 -7.75 14.95
C ASN A 73 4.20 -9.28 14.84
N SER A 74 3.17 -10.08 15.15
CA SER A 74 3.14 -11.54 14.95
C SER A 74 1.91 -11.92 14.15
N ASP A 75 2.15 -12.65 13.06
CA ASP A 75 1.09 -13.09 12.16
C ASP A 75 0.23 -14.16 12.86
N GLU A 76 0.87 -15.05 13.63
CA GLU A 76 0.23 -16.10 14.41
C GLU A 76 -0.70 -15.52 15.48
N ARG A 77 -0.24 -14.50 16.21
CA ARG A 77 -1.06 -13.81 17.20
C ARG A 77 -2.23 -13.08 16.54
N ASN A 78 -2.01 -12.46 15.38
CA ASN A 78 -3.08 -11.78 14.66
C ASN A 78 -4.17 -12.76 14.21
N LEU A 79 -3.78 -13.89 13.61
CA LEU A 79 -4.69 -14.94 13.16
C LEU A 79 -5.46 -15.57 14.34
N LEU A 80 -4.75 -15.91 15.43
CA LEU A 80 -5.38 -16.46 16.63
C LEU A 80 -6.35 -15.47 17.27
N ALA A 81 -5.99 -14.19 17.35
CA ALA A 81 -6.85 -13.16 17.89
C ALA A 81 -8.11 -12.97 17.04
N CYS A 82 -8.01 -12.99 15.71
CA CYS A 82 -9.19 -12.95 14.83
C CYS A 82 -10.11 -14.16 15.03
N ALA A 83 -9.54 -15.37 15.10
CA ALA A 83 -10.33 -16.59 15.31
C ALA A 83 -11.06 -16.57 16.66
N LEU A 84 -10.35 -16.20 17.73
CA LEU A 84 -10.93 -16.07 19.07
C LEU A 84 -11.97 -14.96 19.12
N ALA A 85 -11.71 -13.81 18.50
CA ALA A 85 -12.66 -12.70 18.45
C ALA A 85 -13.96 -13.12 17.77
N ASN A 86 -13.90 -13.73 16.58
CA ASN A 86 -15.11 -14.22 15.92
C ASN A 86 -15.90 -15.21 16.80
N HIS A 87 -15.21 -16.15 17.45
CA HIS A 87 -15.88 -17.11 18.32
C HIS A 87 -16.54 -16.45 19.56
N VAL A 88 -15.84 -15.53 20.23
CA VAL A 88 -16.40 -14.78 21.37
C VAL A 88 -17.55 -13.87 20.91
N TYR A 89 -17.45 -13.28 19.72
CA TYR A 89 -18.48 -12.44 19.15
C TYR A 89 -19.77 -13.23 18.89
N GLU A 90 -19.69 -14.41 18.29
CA GLU A 90 -20.85 -15.28 18.07
C GLU A 90 -21.62 -15.65 19.35
N GLU A 91 -20.93 -15.71 20.49
CA GLU A 91 -21.55 -16.00 21.78
C GLU A 91 -22.11 -14.77 22.51
N THR A 92 -21.57 -13.57 22.22
CA THR A 92 -21.86 -12.35 22.99
C THR A 92 -22.62 -11.28 22.22
N ALA A 93 -22.65 -11.39 20.90
CA ALA A 93 -23.42 -10.50 20.04
C ALA A 93 -24.92 -10.82 20.15
N GLY A 94 -25.76 -9.80 19.91
CA GLY A 94 -27.22 -9.97 19.94
C GLY A 94 -27.72 -10.86 18.79
N GLU A 95 -28.92 -11.44 18.94
CA GLU A 95 -29.52 -12.38 17.97
C GLU A 95 -29.63 -11.84 16.52
N ASN A 96 -29.58 -10.52 16.32
CA ASN A 96 -29.64 -9.86 15.01
C ASN A 96 -28.38 -9.04 14.69
N ALA A 97 -27.24 -9.36 15.32
CA ALA A 97 -25.99 -8.68 15.02
C ALA A 97 -25.43 -9.13 13.67
N GLU A 98 -24.96 -8.17 12.88
CA GLU A 98 -24.18 -8.46 11.67
C GLU A 98 -22.88 -9.19 12.04
N PRO A 99 -22.33 -10.05 11.16
CA PRO A 99 -21.06 -10.72 11.41
C PRO A 99 -19.94 -9.71 11.69
N LEU A 100 -19.07 -10.05 12.64
CA LEU A 100 -17.88 -9.25 12.94
C LEU A 100 -16.96 -9.18 11.71
N LEU A 101 -16.68 -7.97 11.23
CA LEU A 101 -15.69 -7.79 10.19
C LEU A 101 -14.29 -7.89 10.79
N SER A 102 -13.57 -8.96 10.46
CA SER A 102 -12.21 -9.21 10.93
C SER A 102 -11.17 -8.91 9.84
N ILE A 103 -10.23 -8.03 10.18
CA ILE A 103 -9.12 -7.63 9.30
C ILE A 103 -7.81 -8.06 9.97
N CYS A 104 -7.04 -8.89 9.29
CA CYS A 104 -5.80 -9.45 9.81
C CYS A 104 -4.59 -8.94 9.01
N ARG A 105 -3.61 -8.37 9.71
CA ARG A 105 -2.31 -8.07 9.11
C ARG A 105 -1.45 -9.32 9.13
N VAL A 106 -1.00 -9.76 7.96
CA VAL A 106 -0.01 -10.84 7.83
C VAL A 106 1.09 -10.43 6.85
N ARG A 107 2.29 -10.96 7.04
CA ARG A 107 3.48 -10.71 6.22
C ARG A 107 3.93 -11.98 5.51
N GLU A 108 3.82 -13.12 6.18
CA GLU A 108 4.26 -14.41 5.65
C GLU A 108 3.39 -14.88 4.48
N MET A 109 4.05 -15.34 3.41
CA MET A 109 3.38 -15.68 2.16
C MET A 109 2.52 -16.93 2.27
N ASN A 110 2.87 -17.88 3.14
CA ASN A 110 2.05 -19.06 3.39
C ASN A 110 0.62 -18.68 3.85
N PHE A 111 0.48 -17.67 4.71
CA PHE A 111 -0.84 -17.19 5.15
C PHE A 111 -1.57 -16.41 4.05
N ILE A 112 -0.84 -15.68 3.19
CA ILE A 112 -1.43 -15.03 2.02
C ILE A 112 -1.98 -16.07 1.03
N GLU A 113 -1.23 -17.14 0.77
CA GLU A 113 -1.67 -18.25 -0.08
C GLU A 113 -2.90 -18.95 0.50
N GLU A 114 -2.93 -19.20 1.81
CA GLU A 114 -4.11 -19.71 2.52
C GLU A 114 -5.33 -18.79 2.37
N GLN A 115 -5.15 -17.47 2.42
CA GLN A 115 -6.24 -16.51 2.18
C GLN A 115 -6.73 -16.58 0.73
N ASN A 116 -5.81 -16.60 -0.24
CA ASN A 116 -6.15 -16.62 -1.66
C ASN A 116 -6.92 -17.88 -2.05
N ASN A 117 -6.64 -19.00 -1.37
CA ASN A 117 -7.37 -20.26 -1.50
C ASN A 117 -8.68 -20.29 -0.67
N GLY A 118 -8.96 -19.24 0.11
CA GLY A 118 -10.14 -19.11 0.97
C GLY A 118 -10.09 -19.91 2.27
N TYR A 119 -8.95 -20.53 2.60
CA TYR A 119 -8.80 -21.37 3.79
C TYR A 119 -8.76 -20.54 5.08
N LEU A 120 -8.07 -19.40 5.11
CA LEU A 120 -8.06 -18.52 6.29
C LEU A 120 -9.46 -18.05 6.69
N SER A 121 -10.31 -17.73 5.71
CA SER A 121 -11.71 -17.36 5.99
C SER A 121 -12.53 -18.53 6.56
N GLN A 122 -12.15 -19.78 6.29
CA GLN A 122 -12.83 -20.96 6.82
C GLN A 122 -12.40 -21.29 8.25
N TRP A 123 -11.10 -21.38 8.53
CA TRP A 123 -10.62 -21.85 9.84
C TRP A 123 -10.31 -20.72 10.83
N ALA A 124 -9.85 -19.57 10.36
CA ALA A 124 -9.55 -18.40 11.21
C ALA A 124 -10.69 -17.37 11.22
N LYS A 125 -11.72 -17.56 10.37
CA LYS A 125 -12.82 -16.61 10.16
C LYS A 125 -12.35 -15.20 9.81
N VAL A 126 -11.18 -15.07 9.17
CA VAL A 126 -10.62 -13.79 8.73
C VAL A 126 -11.30 -13.34 7.45
N ASN A 127 -11.91 -12.15 7.46
CA ASN A 127 -12.61 -11.62 6.27
C ASN A 127 -11.64 -10.97 5.30
N HIS A 128 -10.69 -10.19 5.81
CA HIS A 128 -9.69 -9.51 5.00
C HIS A 128 -8.30 -9.69 5.55
N VAL A 129 -7.35 -9.90 4.64
CA VAL A 129 -5.93 -9.97 4.96
C VAL A 129 -5.21 -8.81 4.31
N ILE A 130 -4.37 -8.14 5.09
CA ILE A 130 -3.54 -7.04 4.61
C ILE A 130 -2.08 -7.45 4.70
N ASN A 131 -1.40 -7.48 3.55
CA ASN A 131 0.05 -7.55 3.46
C ASN A 131 0.62 -6.16 3.19
N PRO A 132 1.22 -5.49 4.18
CA PRO A 132 1.75 -4.13 3.99
C PRO A 132 2.81 -4.06 2.89
N LEU A 133 3.62 -5.11 2.76
CA LEU A 133 4.71 -5.16 1.78
C LEU A 133 4.17 -5.31 0.35
N GLU A 134 3.08 -6.06 0.15
CA GLU A 134 2.44 -6.14 -1.17
C GLU A 134 1.87 -4.79 -1.62
N GLY A 135 1.20 -4.08 -0.71
CA GLY A 135 0.68 -2.74 -1.00
C GLY A 135 1.79 -1.74 -1.35
N ALA A 136 2.93 -1.80 -0.63
CA ALA A 136 4.09 -0.98 -0.93
C ALA A 136 4.69 -1.30 -2.31
N ILE A 137 4.84 -2.59 -2.65
CA ILE A 137 5.36 -3.02 -3.96
C ILE A 137 4.45 -2.53 -5.09
N LYS A 138 3.13 -2.70 -4.97
CA LYS A 138 2.17 -2.21 -5.99
C LYS A 138 2.24 -0.70 -6.20
N ARG A 139 2.43 0.06 -5.11
CA ARG A 139 2.64 1.52 -5.17
C ARG A 139 3.95 1.88 -5.86
N LEU A 140 5.05 1.17 -5.55
CA LEU A 140 6.33 1.36 -6.25
C LEU A 140 6.21 1.03 -7.75
N HIS A 141 5.60 -0.09 -8.10
CA HIS A 141 5.42 -0.53 -9.49
C HIS A 141 4.66 0.50 -10.35
N SER A 142 3.63 1.11 -9.77
CA SER A 142 2.82 2.11 -10.47
C SER A 142 3.43 3.52 -10.43
N GLY A 143 4.02 3.92 -9.30
CA GLY A 143 4.62 5.24 -9.09
C GLY A 143 5.94 5.45 -9.83
N LEU A 144 6.80 4.43 -9.95
CA LEU A 144 8.12 4.53 -10.60
C LEU A 144 8.07 4.69 -12.13
N ARG A 145 6.87 4.75 -12.71
CA ARG A 145 6.69 4.92 -14.17
C ARG A 145 6.98 6.34 -14.65
N SER A 146 6.89 7.33 -13.77
CA SER A 146 7.21 8.72 -14.08
C SER A 146 7.68 9.47 -12.85
N SER A 147 8.73 10.26 -13.01
CA SER A 147 9.23 11.17 -11.95
C SER A 147 8.28 12.32 -11.62
N ALA A 148 7.30 12.60 -12.49
CA ALA A 148 6.32 13.67 -12.31
C ALA A 148 5.16 13.27 -11.39
N ILE A 149 5.04 11.99 -11.04
CA ILE A 149 4.00 11.49 -10.15
C ILE A 149 4.53 11.49 -8.73
N GLU A 150 3.81 12.16 -7.83
CA GLU A 150 4.21 12.23 -6.43
C GLU A 150 3.64 11.07 -5.62
N GLU A 151 2.38 10.71 -5.89
CA GLU A 151 1.73 9.56 -5.25
C GLU A 151 0.83 8.81 -6.23
N VAL A 152 0.81 7.47 -6.09
CA VAL A 152 -0.17 6.61 -6.76
C VAL A 152 -0.83 5.73 -5.71
N ILE A 153 -2.16 5.75 -5.69
CA ILE A 153 -2.98 4.90 -4.84
C ILE A 153 -3.75 3.92 -5.73
N PRO A 154 -3.40 2.63 -5.74
CA PRO A 154 -4.16 1.62 -6.46
C PRO A 154 -5.47 1.26 -5.73
N PHE A 155 -6.59 1.17 -6.46
CA PHE A 155 -7.94 0.85 -5.96
C PHE A 155 -8.45 -0.54 -6.39
N GLY A 156 -7.55 -1.43 -6.80
CA GLY A 156 -7.92 -2.74 -7.37
C GLY A 156 -8.57 -2.59 -8.75
N HIS A 157 -8.75 -3.71 -9.46
CA HIS A 157 -9.35 -3.73 -10.80
C HIS A 157 -8.76 -2.68 -11.77
N ASP A 158 -7.44 -2.45 -11.68
CA ASP A 158 -6.72 -1.50 -12.54
C ASP A 158 -7.18 -0.02 -12.40
N ALA A 159 -7.80 0.34 -11.27
CA ALA A 159 -8.13 1.71 -10.91
C ALA A 159 -7.03 2.36 -10.06
N PHE A 160 -6.77 3.64 -10.29
CA PHE A 160 -5.73 4.41 -9.60
C PHE A 160 -6.21 5.84 -9.28
N ILE A 161 -5.73 6.38 -8.16
CA ILE A 161 -5.67 7.82 -7.93
C ILE A 161 -4.20 8.23 -8.06
N ILE A 162 -3.94 9.25 -8.87
CA ILE A 162 -2.60 9.80 -9.11
C ILE A 162 -2.57 11.21 -8.56
N GLU A 163 -1.57 11.53 -7.73
CA GLU A 163 -1.27 12.88 -7.29
C GLU A 163 -0.10 13.46 -8.09
N LEU A 164 -0.30 14.69 -8.57
CA LEU A 164 0.68 15.46 -9.33
C LEU A 164 0.42 16.95 -9.20
N ASP A 165 1.45 17.76 -9.39
CA ASP A 165 1.33 19.21 -9.51
C ASP A 165 0.86 19.63 -10.90
N VAL A 166 0.15 20.74 -11.01
CA VAL A 166 -0.14 21.39 -12.29
C VAL A 166 1.02 22.30 -12.65
N THR A 167 1.66 22.08 -13.80
CA THR A 167 2.81 22.91 -14.21
C THR A 167 2.39 24.13 -15.05
N ASN A 168 3.32 25.07 -15.22
CA ASN A 168 3.17 26.20 -16.14
C ASN A 168 3.02 25.79 -17.62
N GLN A 169 3.34 24.54 -17.98
CA GLN A 169 3.18 24.03 -19.36
C GLN A 169 1.77 23.51 -19.65
N ALA A 170 0.90 23.42 -18.65
CA ALA A 170 -0.48 22.94 -18.76
C ALA A 170 -1.42 23.97 -19.44
N LYS A 171 -1.02 24.52 -20.59
CA LYS A 171 -1.65 25.69 -21.24
C LYS A 171 -3.14 25.50 -21.55
N THR A 172 -3.57 24.25 -21.77
CA THR A 172 -4.95 23.89 -22.06
C THR A 172 -5.82 23.78 -20.81
N VAL A 173 -5.26 23.94 -19.61
CA VAL A 173 -6.00 23.72 -18.36
C VAL A 173 -5.88 24.88 -17.39
N VAL A 174 -4.73 25.54 -17.31
CA VAL A 174 -4.53 26.67 -16.39
C VAL A 174 -5.25 27.93 -16.85
N PHE A 175 -5.66 28.75 -15.89
CA PHE A 175 -6.29 30.07 -16.11
C PHE A 175 -7.59 30.06 -16.92
N GLN A 176 -8.26 28.91 -17.01
CA GLN A 176 -9.62 28.78 -17.53
C GLN A 176 -10.41 27.77 -16.70
N THR A 177 -11.74 27.74 -16.89
CA THR A 177 -12.59 26.80 -16.16
C THR A 177 -12.33 25.36 -16.62
N LEU A 178 -12.45 24.38 -15.70
CA LEU A 178 -12.34 22.97 -16.05
C LEU A 178 -13.36 22.57 -17.13
N ARG A 179 -14.54 23.19 -17.15
CA ARG A 179 -15.59 23.02 -18.16
C ARG A 179 -15.13 23.44 -19.55
N ASP A 180 -14.44 24.58 -19.66
CA ASP A 180 -13.96 25.09 -20.95
C ASP A 180 -12.70 24.34 -21.41
N ALA A 181 -11.81 23.99 -20.49
CA ALA A 181 -10.66 23.13 -20.75
C ALA A 181 -11.10 21.74 -21.28
N SER A 182 -12.15 21.15 -20.70
CA SER A 182 -12.68 19.85 -21.11
C SER A 182 -13.09 19.79 -22.59
N LYS A 183 -13.54 20.91 -23.18
CA LYS A 183 -13.92 20.99 -24.61
C LYS A 183 -12.71 20.91 -25.55
N GLN A 184 -11.52 21.23 -25.06
CA GLN A 184 -10.28 21.27 -25.84
C GLN A 184 -9.45 20.00 -25.68
N ILE A 185 -9.78 19.15 -24.70
CA ILE A 185 -9.07 17.92 -24.39
C ILE A 185 -9.76 16.75 -25.09
N GLU A 186 -9.04 16.08 -25.99
CA GLU A 186 -9.51 14.85 -26.61
C GLU A 186 -9.73 13.76 -25.54
N GLY A 187 -10.91 13.12 -25.55
CA GLY A 187 -11.34 12.19 -24.52
C GLY A 187 -11.84 12.84 -23.22
N GLY A 188 -11.96 14.18 -23.17
CA GLY A 188 -12.53 14.94 -22.05
C GLY A 188 -11.59 15.13 -20.86
N MET A 189 -11.97 16.02 -19.93
CA MET A 189 -11.18 16.26 -18.72
C MET A 189 -11.09 14.98 -17.85
N PRO A 190 -9.88 14.58 -17.40
CA PRO A 190 -9.73 13.53 -16.38
C PRO A 190 -10.51 13.88 -15.10
N LEU A 191 -10.99 12.86 -14.39
CA LEU A 191 -11.77 13.08 -13.17
C LEU A 191 -10.83 13.53 -12.04
N ILE A 192 -10.84 14.83 -11.74
CA ILE A 192 -10.14 15.39 -10.57
C ILE A 192 -11.00 15.14 -9.34
N VAL A 193 -10.50 14.34 -8.40
CA VAL A 193 -11.18 13.94 -7.16
C VAL A 193 -10.69 14.71 -5.94
N GLY A 194 -9.66 15.53 -6.11
CA GLY A 194 -9.14 16.39 -5.06
C GLY A 194 -8.20 17.45 -5.60
N LEU A 195 -8.16 18.58 -4.92
CA LEU A 195 -7.24 19.68 -5.17
C LEU A 195 -6.75 20.25 -3.84
N LYS A 196 -5.46 20.55 -3.80
CA LYS A 196 -4.80 21.23 -2.70
C LYS A 196 -3.96 22.38 -3.24
N ARG A 197 -4.34 23.60 -2.86
CA ARG A 197 -3.52 24.81 -3.03
C ARG A 197 -2.84 25.13 -1.71
N ASP A 198 -1.58 25.59 -1.78
CA ASP A 198 -0.82 25.91 -0.58
C ASP A 198 -1.54 26.97 0.28
N GLY A 199 -1.56 26.76 1.60
CA GLY A 199 -2.31 27.59 2.55
C GLY A 199 -3.84 27.45 2.53
N GLU A 200 -4.43 26.72 1.58
CA GLU A 200 -5.89 26.54 1.47
C GLU A 200 -6.34 25.15 1.93
N LYS A 201 -7.65 24.98 2.21
CA LYS A 201 -8.21 23.66 2.51
C LYS A 201 -8.30 22.82 1.24
N SER A 202 -8.14 21.51 1.36
CA SER A 202 -8.39 20.61 0.24
C SER A 202 -9.85 20.63 -0.16
N ILE A 203 -10.14 20.60 -1.46
CA ILE A 203 -11.50 20.63 -2.01
C ILE A 203 -11.62 19.64 -3.17
N VAL A 204 -12.85 19.32 -3.56
CA VAL A 204 -13.15 18.68 -4.85
C VAL A 204 -13.55 19.80 -5.82
N PRO A 205 -12.79 20.07 -6.89
CA PRO A 205 -13.12 21.16 -7.80
C PRO A 205 -14.36 20.81 -8.64
N ASP A 206 -15.23 21.80 -8.84
CA ASP A 206 -16.36 21.69 -9.77
C ASP A 206 -15.96 22.15 -11.19
N GLY A 207 -16.90 22.11 -12.13
CA GLY A 207 -16.62 22.47 -13.52
C GLY A 207 -16.23 23.94 -13.73
N ASP A 208 -16.57 24.83 -12.79
CA ASP A 208 -16.32 26.27 -12.92
C ASP A 208 -15.01 26.68 -12.19
N PHE A 209 -14.38 25.74 -11.48
CA PHE A 209 -13.06 25.92 -10.88
C PHE A 209 -11.98 26.21 -11.93
N MET A 210 -11.05 27.10 -11.58
CA MET A 210 -9.90 27.46 -12.42
C MET A 210 -8.61 27.00 -11.77
N LEU A 211 -7.90 26.10 -12.46
CA LEU A 211 -6.58 25.65 -12.04
C LEU A 211 -5.54 26.74 -12.27
N VAL A 212 -4.58 26.81 -11.36
CA VAL A 212 -3.36 27.63 -11.52
C VAL A 212 -2.13 26.75 -11.37
N PRO A 213 -0.97 27.18 -11.90
CA PRO A 213 0.28 26.46 -11.68
C PRO A 213 0.59 26.29 -10.19
N ASN A 214 1.19 25.14 -9.84
CA ASN A 214 1.45 24.65 -8.49
C ASN A 214 0.20 24.25 -7.68
N ASP A 215 -0.98 24.17 -8.31
CA ASP A 215 -2.07 23.41 -7.71
C ASP A 215 -1.69 21.93 -7.69
N ARG A 216 -1.84 21.29 -6.53
CA ARG A 216 -1.67 19.85 -6.40
C ARG A 216 -3.01 19.17 -6.59
N ILE A 217 -3.11 18.24 -7.54
CA ILE A 217 -4.37 17.59 -7.89
C ILE A 217 -4.29 16.08 -7.70
N ALA A 218 -5.41 15.48 -7.34
CA ALA A 218 -5.62 14.04 -7.31
C ALA A 218 -6.56 13.66 -8.46
N VAL A 219 -6.12 12.80 -9.36
CA VAL A 219 -6.85 12.38 -10.56
C VAL A 219 -7.18 10.90 -10.50
N ALA A 220 -8.45 10.56 -10.62
CA ALA A 220 -8.90 9.17 -10.72
C ALA A 220 -8.82 8.68 -12.18
N THR A 221 -8.25 7.50 -12.38
CA THR A 221 -8.09 6.90 -13.71
C THR A 221 -8.15 5.38 -13.66
N THR A 222 -8.39 4.76 -14.80
CA THR A 222 -8.22 3.33 -15.02
C THR A 222 -7.08 3.08 -16.01
N GLY A 223 -6.34 2.02 -15.78
CA GLY A 223 -5.22 1.59 -16.62
C GLY A 223 -3.98 2.48 -16.51
N LEU A 224 -2.83 1.82 -16.48
CA LEU A 224 -1.52 2.49 -16.47
C LEU A 224 -1.25 3.28 -17.77
N THR A 225 -1.89 2.92 -18.88
CA THR A 225 -1.76 3.63 -20.17
C THR A 225 -2.32 5.06 -20.12
N SER A 226 -3.25 5.34 -19.22
CA SER A 226 -3.85 6.67 -19.05
C SER A 226 -2.90 7.68 -18.39
N PHE A 227 -1.82 7.22 -17.75
CA PHE A 227 -0.91 8.06 -16.98
C PHE A 227 -0.23 9.10 -17.88
N ASN A 228 0.30 8.69 -19.03
CA ASN A 228 0.96 9.61 -19.97
C ASN A 228 0.02 10.71 -20.46
N ARG A 229 -1.24 10.36 -20.72
CA ARG A 229 -2.27 11.34 -21.11
C ARG A 229 -2.52 12.35 -19.99
N ILE A 230 -2.66 11.89 -18.75
CA ILE A 230 -2.87 12.76 -17.58
C ILE A 230 -1.68 13.69 -17.37
N LEU A 231 -0.46 13.15 -17.39
CA LEU A 231 0.79 13.92 -17.28
C LEU A 231 0.86 15.03 -18.33
N ASN A 232 0.62 14.70 -19.59
CA ASN A 232 0.65 15.68 -20.69
C ASN A 232 -0.41 16.78 -20.52
N ILE A 233 -1.63 16.44 -20.09
CA ILE A 233 -2.71 17.40 -19.85
C ILE A 233 -2.32 18.43 -18.78
N PHE A 234 -1.68 17.98 -17.70
CA PHE A 234 -1.27 18.83 -16.59
C PHE A 234 0.16 19.36 -16.70
N GLY A 235 0.73 19.32 -17.92
CA GLY A 235 1.96 20.04 -18.28
C GLY A 235 3.24 19.33 -17.90
N HIS A 236 3.21 18.03 -17.65
CA HIS A 236 4.40 17.22 -17.46
C HIS A 236 4.82 16.56 -18.77
N GLU A 237 6.12 16.37 -18.95
CA GLU A 237 6.63 15.53 -20.03
C GLU A 237 6.37 14.08 -19.66
N ALA A 238 5.47 13.43 -20.40
CA ALA A 238 5.30 11.99 -20.27
C ALA A 238 6.58 11.27 -20.73
N THR A 239 7.20 10.52 -19.85
CA THR A 239 8.25 9.57 -20.21
C THR A 239 7.60 8.31 -20.76
N ASP A 240 7.98 7.91 -21.97
CA ASP A 240 7.57 6.62 -22.53
C ASP A 240 8.19 5.49 -21.70
N PHE A 241 7.44 5.05 -20.68
CA PHE A 241 7.85 3.93 -19.87
C PHE A 241 7.78 2.66 -20.71
N PRO A 242 8.87 1.91 -20.87
CA PRO A 242 8.92 0.77 -21.77
C PRO A 242 7.95 -0.33 -21.31
N VAL A 243 7.37 -1.03 -22.29
CA VAL A 243 6.47 -2.17 -22.02
C VAL A 243 7.20 -3.30 -21.27
N SER A 244 8.49 -3.48 -21.54
CA SER A 244 9.37 -4.42 -20.84
C SER A 244 10.56 -3.67 -20.26
N PRO A 245 10.44 -3.08 -19.05
CA PRO A 245 11.52 -2.32 -18.44
C PRO A 245 12.64 -3.25 -17.96
N ARG A 246 13.88 -2.79 -18.12
CA ARG A 246 15.03 -3.27 -17.34
C ARG A 246 15.00 -2.68 -15.92
N VAL A 247 14.93 -3.53 -14.91
CA VAL A 247 14.84 -3.19 -13.48
C VAL A 247 15.99 -3.83 -12.72
N ALA A 248 16.80 -3.03 -12.04
CA ALA A 248 17.82 -3.52 -11.12
C ALA A 248 17.23 -3.57 -9.71
N VAL A 249 17.41 -4.69 -9.01
CA VAL A 249 17.01 -4.86 -7.61
C VAL A 249 18.26 -5.17 -6.80
N ILE A 250 18.55 -4.35 -5.80
CA ILE A 250 19.70 -4.51 -4.93
C ILE A 250 19.22 -5.19 -3.64
N GLY A 251 19.70 -6.40 -3.40
CA GLY A 251 19.29 -7.30 -2.31
C GLY A 251 18.33 -8.40 -2.79
N ALA A 252 18.64 -9.64 -2.42
CA ALA A 252 17.85 -10.84 -2.65
C ALA A 252 17.22 -11.38 -1.35
N ASN A 253 17.03 -10.51 -0.35
CA ASN A 253 16.21 -10.81 0.82
C ASN A 253 14.72 -10.96 0.43
N ASN A 254 13.86 -11.27 1.41
CA ASN A 254 12.43 -11.48 1.16
C ASN A 254 11.75 -10.29 0.44
N ILE A 255 12.16 -9.05 0.71
CA ILE A 255 11.61 -7.86 0.06
C ILE A 255 12.08 -7.78 -1.39
N GLY A 256 13.39 -7.89 -1.62
CA GLY A 256 13.98 -7.82 -2.96
C GLY A 256 13.45 -8.91 -3.88
N ARG A 257 13.26 -10.13 -3.36
CA ARG A 257 12.62 -11.23 -4.11
C ARG A 257 11.20 -10.91 -4.54
N ARG A 258 10.39 -10.33 -3.65
CA ARG A 258 9.01 -9.97 -3.97
C ARG A 258 8.93 -8.82 -4.98
N ILE A 259 9.82 -7.84 -4.88
CA ILE A 259 9.94 -6.77 -5.87
C ILE A 259 10.33 -7.37 -7.22
N ALA A 260 11.34 -8.24 -7.25
CA ALA A 260 11.76 -8.91 -8.47
C ALA A 260 10.62 -9.72 -9.11
N ASP A 261 9.91 -10.52 -8.32
CA ASP A 261 8.79 -11.34 -8.79
C ASP A 261 7.64 -10.49 -9.38
N ASP A 262 7.26 -9.39 -8.70
CA ASP A 262 6.21 -8.47 -9.17
C ASP A 262 6.56 -7.82 -10.53
N TRP A 263 7.81 -7.37 -10.70
CA TRP A 263 8.28 -6.82 -11.96
C TRP A 263 8.38 -7.88 -13.06
N LEU A 264 8.86 -9.09 -12.75
CA LEU A 264 8.94 -10.20 -13.69
C LEU A 264 7.55 -10.61 -14.21
N GLN A 265 6.57 -10.72 -13.31
CA GLN A 265 5.17 -11.01 -13.67
C GLN A 265 4.56 -9.92 -14.58
N SER A 266 5.04 -8.68 -14.46
CA SER A 266 4.66 -7.56 -15.32
C SER A 266 5.43 -7.49 -16.65
N GLY A 267 6.28 -8.49 -16.94
CA GLY A 267 7.03 -8.61 -18.20
C GLY A 267 8.38 -7.86 -18.22
N ALA A 268 8.87 -7.41 -17.07
CA ALA A 268 10.18 -6.77 -16.96
C ALA A 268 11.35 -7.75 -17.15
N ARG A 269 12.52 -7.20 -17.43
CA ARG A 269 13.82 -7.86 -17.25
C ARG A 269 14.42 -7.41 -15.94
N VAL A 270 14.70 -8.35 -15.04
CA VAL A 270 15.14 -8.03 -13.69
C VAL A 270 16.55 -8.55 -13.47
N THR A 271 17.42 -7.67 -12.98
CA THR A 271 18.77 -8.02 -12.52
C THR A 271 18.82 -7.84 -11.02
N VAL A 272 19.05 -8.93 -10.27
CA VAL A 272 19.17 -8.88 -8.80
C VAL A 272 20.64 -8.94 -8.41
N ILE A 273 21.11 -7.95 -7.65
CA ILE A 273 22.48 -7.89 -7.12
C ILE A 273 22.43 -8.25 -5.65
N GLU A 274 23.14 -9.29 -5.24
CA GLU A 274 23.19 -9.74 -3.85
C GLU A 274 24.63 -10.04 -3.42
N ARG A 275 25.01 -9.50 -2.27
CA ARG A 275 26.35 -9.66 -1.69
C ARG A 275 26.50 -10.98 -0.94
N ASP A 276 25.43 -11.46 -0.31
CA ASP A 276 25.43 -12.74 0.38
C ASP A 276 25.23 -13.90 -0.62
N LEU A 277 26.28 -14.72 -0.76
CA LEU A 277 26.28 -15.84 -1.69
C LEU A 277 25.15 -16.85 -1.43
N GLN A 278 24.75 -17.06 -0.17
CA GLN A 278 23.67 -17.98 0.15
C GLN A 278 22.33 -17.42 -0.32
N LEU A 279 22.03 -16.15 -0.04
CA LEU A 279 20.82 -15.49 -0.52
C LEU A 279 20.75 -15.46 -2.06
N ALA A 280 21.87 -15.21 -2.74
CA ALA A 280 21.94 -15.25 -4.20
C ALA A 280 21.60 -16.65 -4.75
N ASN A 281 22.24 -17.69 -4.19
CA ASN A 281 22.00 -19.08 -4.57
C ASN A 281 20.55 -19.51 -4.30
N ASP A 282 20.00 -19.13 -3.14
CA ASP A 282 18.63 -19.42 -2.75
C ASP A 282 17.63 -18.77 -3.71
N LEU A 283 17.96 -17.61 -4.30
CA LEU A 283 17.10 -16.95 -5.29
C LEU A 283 17.21 -17.66 -6.63
N SER A 284 18.43 -17.91 -7.09
CA SER A 284 18.69 -18.64 -8.34
C SER A 284 18.05 -20.03 -8.35
N GLY A 285 18.02 -20.74 -7.21
CA GLY A 285 17.39 -22.05 -7.06
C GLY A 285 15.88 -22.02 -6.81
N SER A 286 15.25 -20.84 -6.73
CA SER A 286 13.81 -20.71 -6.45
C SER A 286 12.95 -20.80 -7.72
N LYS A 287 11.62 -20.83 -7.55
CA LYS A 287 10.66 -20.73 -8.68
C LYS A 287 10.87 -19.44 -9.48
N THR A 288 11.09 -18.32 -8.79
CA THR A 288 11.40 -17.01 -9.42
C THR A 288 12.76 -17.07 -10.13
N GLY A 289 13.73 -17.79 -9.56
CA GLY A 289 15.04 -18.11 -10.15
C GLY A 289 14.99 -18.76 -11.54
N ALA A 290 13.95 -19.55 -11.81
CA ALA A 290 13.74 -20.20 -13.09
C ALA A 290 13.15 -19.29 -14.18
N HIS A 291 12.82 -18.03 -13.85
CA HIS A 291 12.21 -17.11 -14.81
C HIS A 291 13.25 -16.65 -15.86
N PRO A 292 12.96 -16.73 -17.17
CA PRO A 292 13.95 -16.46 -18.23
C PRO A 292 14.44 -15.01 -18.30
N ASN A 293 13.69 -14.08 -17.70
CA ASN A 293 14.05 -12.66 -17.66
C ASN A 293 14.73 -12.23 -16.34
N LEU A 294 15.10 -13.19 -15.47
CA LEU A 294 15.80 -12.91 -14.24
C LEU A 294 17.30 -13.22 -14.39
N GLU A 295 18.12 -12.27 -14.00
CA GLU A 295 19.56 -12.45 -13.81
C GLU A 295 19.90 -12.23 -12.33
N VAL A 296 20.67 -13.14 -11.73
CA VAL A 296 21.11 -13.03 -10.33
C VAL A 296 22.63 -12.90 -10.31
N ILE A 297 23.11 -11.77 -9.82
CA ILE A 297 24.53 -11.43 -9.76
C ILE A 297 24.96 -11.45 -8.30
N HIS A 298 25.89 -12.35 -7.98
CA HIS A 298 26.57 -12.31 -6.69
C HIS A 298 27.67 -11.24 -6.73
N GLY A 299 27.49 -10.17 -5.98
CA GLY A 299 28.37 -9.01 -6.03
C GLY A 299 28.03 -7.94 -4.99
N ASP A 300 29.01 -7.09 -4.69
CA ASP A 300 28.78 -5.91 -3.85
C ASP A 300 28.16 -4.80 -4.71
N HIS A 301 27.00 -4.30 -4.30
CA HIS A 301 26.30 -3.20 -4.97
C HIS A 301 27.01 -1.85 -4.81
N LEU A 302 28.01 -1.75 -3.92
CA LEU A 302 28.88 -0.60 -3.80
C LEU A 302 30.09 -0.68 -4.74
N ASP A 303 30.32 -1.82 -5.40
CA ASP A 303 31.40 -1.98 -6.37
C ASP A 303 30.99 -1.40 -7.73
N ARG A 304 31.69 -0.34 -8.12
CA ARG A 304 31.44 0.35 -9.39
C ARG A 304 31.71 -0.54 -10.60
N ASP A 305 32.67 -1.45 -10.52
CA ASP A 305 33.03 -2.31 -11.66
C ASP A 305 31.91 -3.30 -11.92
N ILE A 306 31.35 -3.89 -10.86
CA ILE A 306 30.16 -4.76 -10.94
C ILE A 306 28.96 -4.00 -11.52
N LEU A 307 28.66 -2.80 -11.00
CA LEU A 307 27.55 -1.97 -11.52
C LEU A 307 27.73 -1.61 -13.00
N THR A 308 28.97 -1.42 -13.45
CA THR A 308 29.29 -1.12 -14.84
C THR A 308 29.12 -2.37 -15.72
N GLU A 309 29.57 -3.54 -15.25
CA GLU A 309 29.49 -4.82 -15.96
C GLU A 309 28.05 -5.26 -16.23
N ILE A 310 27.15 -5.08 -15.26
CA ILE A 310 25.72 -5.38 -15.43
C ILE A 310 24.98 -4.34 -16.30
N GLY A 311 25.66 -3.27 -16.72
CA GLY A 311 25.07 -2.17 -17.47
C GLY A 311 24.01 -1.42 -16.67
N ILE A 312 24.33 -1.00 -15.43
CA ILE A 312 23.39 -0.19 -14.61
C ILE A 312 22.85 1.06 -15.34
N PRO A 313 23.62 1.78 -16.20
CA PRO A 313 23.10 2.95 -16.91
C PRO A 313 21.99 2.65 -17.91
N ASP A 314 21.86 1.39 -18.35
CA ASP A 314 20.82 0.96 -19.28
C ASP A 314 19.53 0.51 -18.57
N HIS A 315 19.52 0.49 -17.23
CA HIS A 315 18.33 0.18 -16.46
C HIS A 315 17.42 1.39 -16.37
N HIS A 316 16.11 1.18 -16.51
CA HIS A 316 15.13 2.26 -16.38
C HIS A 316 14.83 2.54 -14.91
N ILE A 317 14.96 1.52 -14.06
CA ILE A 317 14.67 1.59 -12.63
C ILE A 317 15.77 0.84 -11.88
N ALA A 318 16.22 1.38 -10.75
CA ALA A 318 17.02 0.70 -9.75
C ALA A 318 16.33 0.81 -8.37
N ILE A 319 16.15 -0.31 -7.68
CA ILE A 319 15.45 -0.38 -6.38
C ILE A 319 16.38 -1.02 -5.36
N ALA A 320 16.64 -0.34 -4.25
CA ALA A 320 17.37 -0.90 -3.13
C ALA A 320 16.41 -1.51 -2.09
N ALA A 321 16.56 -2.81 -1.87
CA ALA A 321 15.82 -3.60 -0.89
C ALA A 321 16.80 -4.19 0.13
N LEU A 322 17.56 -3.32 0.79
CA LEU A 322 18.58 -3.69 1.76
C LEU A 322 17.99 -3.73 3.18
N PRO A 323 18.52 -4.58 4.08
CA PRO A 323 18.23 -4.44 5.51
C PRO A 323 18.76 -3.09 6.03
N ASP A 324 18.09 -2.54 7.05
CA ASP A 324 18.57 -1.37 7.81
C ASP A 324 19.93 -1.63 8.48
#